data_AF-A0AAN7L459-F1
#
_entry.id   AF-A0AAN7L459-F1
#
_cell.length_a   1.000
_cell.length_b   1.000
_cell.length_c   1.000
_cell.angle_alpha   90.00
_cell.angle_beta   90.00
_cell.angle_gamma   90.00
#
_symmetry.space_group_name_H-M   'P 1'
#
loop_
_entity.id
_entity.type
_entity.pdbx_description
1 polymer ?
#
loop_
_entity_poly.entity_id
_entity_poly.type
_entity_poly.pdbx_seq_one_letter_code
_entity_poly.pdbx_strand_id
1 'polypeptide(L)'
;MANFGEKYELPAKPKSSFFNRSFTMHTKPMEPPVKPRLHNPSLDRGGSMKEYNSIDSSMPSGFSIKGKVKKLRDLFESSKSSSRSSRESPTQLSSKLKPTKSFGTSNGSSSLIRLPGTEDRIVVYLTSLHGIRRTYEDCYAVKMIFKGFRVWVDERDISMHLAYRKELQSVLCSEKPVSLPQVFIRGKYIGGADVIRQLFETGELAKILSGYPKMPLGFSCDFCGDARFMPCTNCSGSKKVFDEDEEELKRCLECNENGLIRCPHCCL
;
A
#
# COMPACT_ATOMS: atom_id res chain seq x y z
N MET A 1 -65.81 -14.20 16.56
CA MET A 1 -66.02 -14.78 17.91
C MET A 1 -64.68 -15.39 18.32
N ALA A 2 -63.83 -14.70 19.08
CA ALA A 2 -63.78 -14.67 20.56
C ALA A 2 -63.51 -16.08 21.13
N ASN A 3 -62.55 -16.38 22.04
CA ASN A 3 -61.49 -15.62 22.71
C ASN A 3 -60.62 -16.62 23.53
N PHE A 4 -59.41 -16.17 23.94
CA PHE A 4 -58.59 -16.54 25.13
C PHE A 4 -57.96 -17.93 25.36
N GLY A 5 -56.66 -17.88 25.67
CA GLY A 5 -55.89 -18.90 26.38
C GLY A 5 -54.39 -18.59 26.43
N GLU A 6 -53.97 -17.69 27.34
CA GLU A 6 -52.57 -17.35 27.64
C GLU A 6 -51.71 -18.55 28.04
N LYS A 7 -50.41 -18.53 27.69
CA LYS A 7 -49.31 -19.02 28.52
C LYS A 7 -47.99 -18.34 28.12
N TYR A 8 -47.33 -17.79 29.13
CA TYR A 8 -46.05 -17.09 29.12
C TYR A 8 -44.89 -18.11 29.16
N GLU A 9 -43.78 -17.85 28.44
CA GLU A 9 -42.40 -18.11 28.89
C GLU A 9 -41.34 -17.67 27.84
N LEU A 10 -40.52 -16.68 28.23
CA LEU A 10 -39.14 -16.40 27.78
C LEU A 10 -38.26 -16.56 29.04
N PRO A 11 -36.90 -16.63 29.02
CA PRO A 11 -35.94 -16.29 27.96
C PRO A 11 -34.71 -17.23 27.84
N ALA A 12 -33.82 -17.04 26.86
CA ALA A 12 -32.35 -17.02 27.08
C ALA A 12 -31.54 -16.70 25.80
N LYS A 13 -30.62 -15.75 25.94
CA LYS A 13 -29.52 -15.42 25.00
C LYS A 13 -28.33 -16.36 25.26
N PRO A 14 -27.55 -16.79 24.23
CA PRO A 14 -26.23 -17.34 24.49
C PRO A 14 -25.19 -16.22 24.60
N LYS A 15 -24.50 -16.16 25.76
CA LYS A 15 -23.27 -15.39 25.96
C LYS A 15 -22.06 -16.24 25.60
N SER A 16 -21.11 -15.59 24.95
CA SER A 16 -19.66 -15.85 24.89
C SER A 16 -19.11 -17.00 25.75
N SER A 17 -18.46 -17.98 25.11
CA SER A 17 -17.52 -18.90 25.78
C SER A 17 -16.08 -18.41 25.57
N PHE A 18 -15.53 -17.72 26.57
CA PHE A 18 -14.09 -17.60 26.77
C PHE A 18 -13.74 -18.40 28.04
N PHE A 19 -13.00 -19.50 27.87
CA PHE A 19 -12.30 -20.28 28.91
C PHE A 19 -11.23 -21.09 28.15
N ASN A 20 -9.96 -21.25 28.55
CA ASN A 20 -9.22 -21.16 29.81
C ASN A 20 -7.76 -20.74 29.45
N ARG A 21 -7.08 -19.82 30.15
CA ARG A 21 -6.48 -19.86 31.50
C ARG A 21 -5.06 -20.46 31.52
N SER A 22 -4.09 -19.60 31.87
CA SER A 22 -2.96 -19.94 32.75
C SER A 22 -2.68 -18.76 33.67
N PHE A 23 -2.75 -19.02 34.98
CA PHE A 23 -2.51 -18.11 36.10
C PHE A 23 -1.11 -18.35 36.66
N THR A 24 -0.41 -17.29 37.06
CA THR A 24 0.49 -17.30 38.23
C THR A 24 0.19 -16.05 39.05
N MET A 25 -0.19 -16.24 40.32
CA MET A 25 -0.45 -15.19 41.31
C MET A 25 0.68 -15.15 42.32
N HIS A 26 1.09 -13.95 42.74
CA HIS A 26 1.32 -13.66 44.15
C HIS A 26 0.78 -12.26 44.49
N THR A 27 0.00 -12.22 45.57
CA THR A 27 -0.73 -11.11 46.21
C THR A 27 0.16 -10.43 47.28
N LYS A 28 0.11 -9.13 47.63
CA LYS A 28 -0.99 -8.37 48.28
C LYS A 28 -0.65 -6.84 48.37
N PRO A 29 -1.61 -5.96 48.77
CA PRO A 29 -1.66 -4.51 48.45
C PRO A 29 -1.51 -3.53 49.65
N MET A 30 -1.29 -2.23 49.38
CA MET A 30 -1.83 -1.08 50.14
C MET A 30 -1.60 0.28 49.42
N GLU A 31 -2.60 1.18 49.39
CA GLU A 31 -2.53 2.58 48.87
C GLU A 31 -2.26 3.63 50.00
N PRO A 32 -2.40 4.97 49.79
CA PRO A 32 -1.35 5.99 49.50
C PRO A 32 -1.22 6.99 50.71
N PRO A 33 -0.52 8.18 50.73
CA PRO A 33 -0.70 9.35 49.84
C PRO A 33 0.50 10.36 49.68
N VAL A 34 0.22 11.48 48.97
CA VAL A 34 0.81 12.85 49.05
C VAL A 34 1.97 13.29 48.11
N LYS A 35 1.71 14.40 47.38
CA LYS A 35 2.63 15.24 46.59
C LYS A 35 3.32 16.29 47.47
N PRO A 36 4.49 16.83 47.06
CA PRO A 36 4.52 18.27 46.78
C PRO A 36 5.30 18.65 45.50
N ARG A 37 5.11 19.92 45.08
CA ARG A 37 5.57 20.52 43.83
C ARG A 37 6.97 21.18 43.94
N LEU A 38 7.51 21.49 42.74
CA LEU A 38 8.52 22.52 42.37
C LEU A 38 9.98 22.19 42.67
N HIS A 39 10.83 22.05 41.63
CA HIS A 39 11.69 23.13 41.12
C HIS A 39 12.48 22.66 39.87
N ASN A 40 12.53 23.51 38.82
CA ASN A 40 13.54 23.39 37.76
C ASN A 40 14.89 23.87 38.32
N PRO A 41 16.00 23.34 37.79
CA PRO A 41 16.91 24.25 37.10
C PRO A 41 17.47 23.69 35.79
N SER A 42 17.63 24.61 34.84
CA SER A 42 18.53 24.51 33.69
C SER A 42 19.97 24.21 34.12
N LEU A 43 20.76 23.56 33.27
CA LEU A 43 22.04 24.06 32.77
C LEU A 43 22.71 23.02 31.84
N ASP A 44 23.27 23.53 30.76
CA ASP A 44 24.10 22.85 29.77
C ASP A 44 25.30 22.10 30.38
N ARG A 45 25.66 20.97 29.75
CA ARG A 45 27.07 20.72 29.38
C ARG A 45 27.19 19.50 28.47
N GLY A 46 27.70 19.74 27.26
CA GLY A 46 28.31 18.69 26.45
C GLY A 46 29.59 18.15 27.10
N GLY A 47 29.97 16.93 26.70
CA GLY A 47 31.26 16.36 27.06
C GLY A 47 31.28 14.84 27.10
N SER A 48 31.62 14.24 25.95
CA SER A 48 32.49 13.07 25.75
C SER A 48 32.71 12.12 26.94
N MET A 49 32.35 10.85 26.78
CA MET A 49 33.01 9.75 27.49
C MET A 49 33.35 8.57 26.58
N LYS A 50 34.49 7.99 26.92
CA LYS A 50 35.39 7.14 26.15
C LYS A 50 34.97 5.67 26.14
N GLU A 51 35.52 5.00 25.13
CA GLU A 51 35.84 3.57 25.05
C GLU A 51 36.17 2.91 26.39
N TYR A 52 35.59 1.73 26.59
CA TYR A 52 36.20 0.63 27.33
C TYR A 52 36.31 -0.57 26.40
N ASN A 53 37.54 -1.02 26.20
CA ASN A 53 37.87 -2.31 25.59
C ASN A 53 37.95 -3.40 26.67
N SER A 54 38.05 -4.65 26.18
CA SER A 54 38.63 -5.85 26.83
C SER A 54 37.62 -6.73 27.60
N ILE A 55 37.50 -8.07 27.44
CA ILE A 55 38.31 -9.13 26.81
C ILE A 55 37.42 -10.39 26.55
N ASP A 56 37.59 -11.02 25.37
CA ASP A 56 37.71 -12.46 24.96
C ASP A 56 37.07 -13.62 25.82
N SER A 57 36.62 -14.79 25.34
CA SER A 57 36.97 -15.60 24.15
C SER A 57 35.91 -16.70 23.84
N SER A 58 35.97 -17.23 22.60
CA SER A 58 35.64 -18.59 22.09
C SER A 58 34.50 -18.74 21.05
N MET A 59 34.92 -19.24 19.87
CA MET A 59 34.23 -19.50 18.58
C MET A 59 33.73 -20.98 18.51
N PRO A 60 32.95 -21.47 17.50
CA PRO A 60 32.99 -21.06 16.09
C PRO A 60 31.72 -21.08 15.20
N SER A 61 31.92 -20.44 14.05
CA SER A 61 31.36 -20.71 12.72
C SER A 61 29.93 -20.24 12.37
N GLY A 62 29.88 -19.03 11.81
CA GLY A 62 29.59 -18.89 10.38
C GLY A 62 28.13 -18.97 9.93
N PHE A 63 27.38 -17.88 10.09
CA PHE A 63 26.36 -17.51 9.11
C PHE A 63 26.48 -16.03 8.74
N SER A 64 27.14 -15.80 7.59
CA SER A 64 27.22 -14.51 6.92
C SER A 64 25.83 -14.07 6.48
N ILE A 65 25.24 -13.10 7.20
CA ILE A 65 23.96 -12.45 6.85
C ILE A 65 24.15 -11.33 5.81
N LYS A 66 25.35 -11.15 5.25
CA LYS A 66 25.69 -10.08 4.28
C LYS A 66 25.35 -10.41 2.81
N GLY A 67 24.38 -11.30 2.56
CA GLY A 67 24.14 -11.82 1.20
C GLY A 67 22.77 -11.57 0.57
N LYS A 68 21.74 -11.10 1.31
CA LYS A 68 20.34 -11.18 0.82
C LYS A 68 19.65 -9.86 0.45
N VAL A 69 20.31 -8.71 0.56
CA VAL A 69 19.66 -7.41 0.29
C VAL A 69 20.00 -6.78 -1.08
N LYS A 70 20.77 -7.46 -1.93
CA LYS A 70 20.96 -7.00 -3.33
C LYS A 70 19.85 -7.46 -4.29
N LYS A 71 19.27 -8.64 -4.05
CA LYS A 71 18.27 -9.25 -4.97
C LYS A 71 16.90 -8.57 -4.97
N LEU A 72 16.61 -7.70 -3.99
CA LEU A 72 15.40 -6.87 -3.95
C LEU A 72 15.58 -5.49 -4.58
N ARG A 73 16.83 -5.01 -4.73
CA ARG A 73 17.11 -3.69 -5.33
C ARG A 73 16.89 -3.71 -6.84
N ASP A 74 17.25 -4.83 -7.49
CA ASP A 74 17.11 -5.01 -8.94
C ASP A 74 15.64 -5.09 -9.41
N LEU A 75 14.69 -5.19 -8.48
CA LEU A 75 13.25 -5.20 -8.77
C LEU A 75 12.61 -3.81 -8.85
N PHE A 76 13.33 -2.72 -8.60
CA PHE A 76 12.71 -1.39 -8.50
C PHE A 76 13.60 -0.25 -9.03
N GLU A 77 14.86 -0.53 -9.36
CA GLU A 77 15.78 0.48 -9.83
C GLU A 77 15.97 0.35 -11.35
N SER A 78 15.18 1.11 -12.12
CA SER A 78 15.51 1.37 -13.52
C SER A 78 16.51 2.52 -13.58
N SER A 79 17.68 2.25 -14.14
CA SER A 79 18.75 3.22 -14.33
C SER A 79 18.32 4.33 -15.30
N LYS A 80 18.49 5.58 -14.85
CA LYS A 80 18.31 6.81 -15.63
C LYS A 80 19.45 6.91 -16.65
N SER A 81 19.13 6.97 -17.94
CA SER A 81 20.11 7.18 -19.00
C SER A 81 20.69 8.60 -18.94
N SER A 82 21.96 8.73 -18.58
CA SER A 82 22.71 9.98 -18.66
C SER A 82 23.34 10.14 -20.04
N SER A 83 22.81 11.04 -20.87
CA SER A 83 23.49 11.50 -22.08
C SER A 83 24.50 12.60 -21.73
N ARG A 84 25.78 12.30 -21.94
CA ARG A 84 26.90 13.26 -21.98
C ARG A 84 26.75 14.14 -23.22
N SER A 85 26.84 15.46 -23.09
CA SER A 85 27.33 16.32 -24.18
C SER A 85 28.30 17.36 -23.65
N SER A 86 29.37 17.51 -24.40
CA SER A 86 30.50 18.41 -24.23
C SER A 86 30.11 19.88 -24.43
N ARG A 87 30.90 20.74 -23.78
CA ARG A 87 30.87 22.21 -23.83
C ARG A 87 31.24 22.72 -25.21
N GLU A 88 30.62 23.82 -25.64
CA GLU A 88 31.30 25.04 -26.13
C GLU A 88 30.28 26.17 -26.40
N SER A 89 30.73 27.40 -26.20
CA SER A 89 30.08 28.71 -26.42
C SER A 89 31.21 29.69 -26.79
N PRO A 90 31.02 30.91 -27.38
CA PRO A 90 29.82 31.78 -27.45
C PRO A 90 29.54 32.32 -28.90
N THR A 91 28.52 33.12 -29.23
CA THR A 91 28.55 34.62 -29.22
C THR A 91 27.31 35.23 -29.96
N GLN A 92 26.68 36.27 -29.37
CA GLN A 92 25.95 37.47 -29.90
C GLN A 92 24.70 37.42 -30.84
N LEU A 93 23.59 37.95 -30.27
CA LEU A 93 22.70 39.06 -30.71
C LEU A 93 21.71 38.97 -31.91
N SER A 94 20.43 39.28 -31.57
CA SER A 94 19.46 40.18 -32.25
C SER A 94 18.14 39.61 -32.86
N SER A 95 17.05 39.99 -32.18
CA SER A 95 15.76 40.53 -32.70
C SER A 95 14.70 39.67 -33.42
N LYS A 96 13.44 39.96 -33.02
CA LYS A 96 12.12 39.88 -33.71
C LYS A 96 11.20 38.68 -33.45
N LEU A 97 9.93 39.04 -33.22
CA LEU A 97 8.77 38.23 -32.84
C LEU A 97 7.98 37.71 -34.06
N LYS A 98 7.58 36.42 -33.98
CA LYS A 98 6.35 35.73 -34.49
C LYS A 98 6.13 35.59 -36.02
N PRO A 99 5.26 34.67 -36.53
CA PRO A 99 4.47 33.60 -35.88
C PRO A 99 4.54 32.19 -36.57
N THR A 100 4.01 31.18 -35.84
CA THR A 100 3.34 29.95 -36.31
C THR A 100 3.95 29.11 -37.43
N LYS A 101 4.56 27.96 -37.06
CA LYS A 101 4.39 26.68 -37.77
C LYS A 101 4.25 25.55 -36.76
N SER A 102 3.17 24.79 -36.95
CA SER A 102 2.78 23.57 -36.25
C SER A 102 3.96 22.60 -36.13
N PHE A 103 4.37 22.32 -34.89
CA PHE A 103 5.22 21.18 -34.60
C PHE A 103 4.41 19.91 -34.83
N GLY A 104 4.71 19.24 -35.95
CA GLY A 104 4.23 17.91 -36.24
C GLY A 104 4.61 17.00 -35.09
N THR A 105 3.60 16.52 -34.39
CA THR A 105 3.76 15.44 -33.41
C THR A 105 4.16 14.19 -34.19
N SER A 106 5.45 13.85 -34.15
CA SER A 106 5.90 12.50 -34.42
C SER A 106 5.40 11.59 -33.28
N ASN A 107 4.10 11.30 -33.28
CA ASN A 107 3.53 10.26 -32.42
C ASN A 107 3.84 8.92 -33.07
N GLY A 108 5.06 8.44 -32.82
CA GLY A 108 5.39 7.04 -32.97
C GLY A 108 4.49 6.24 -32.05
N SER A 109 3.46 5.62 -32.64
CA SER A 109 2.80 4.38 -32.21
C SER A 109 2.96 4.01 -30.73
N SER A 110 2.42 4.81 -29.80
CA SER A 110 2.05 4.26 -28.49
C SER A 110 0.77 3.48 -28.72
N SER A 111 0.93 2.16 -28.83
CA SER A 111 -0.18 1.23 -28.65
C SER A 111 -0.99 1.71 -27.43
N LEU A 112 -2.30 1.87 -27.60
CA LEU A 112 -3.22 2.24 -26.53
C LEU A 112 -3.15 1.15 -25.45
N ILE A 113 -2.23 1.28 -24.50
CA ILE A 113 -2.11 0.37 -23.37
C ILE A 113 -3.44 0.46 -22.63
N ARG A 114 -4.19 -0.64 -22.67
CA ARG A 114 -5.51 -0.74 -22.06
C ARG A 114 -5.56 -1.87 -21.05
N LEU A 115 -6.22 -1.59 -19.94
CA LEU A 115 -6.52 -2.56 -18.89
C LEU A 115 -7.96 -3.06 -19.10
N PRO A 116 -8.15 -4.29 -19.62
CA PRO A 116 -9.48 -4.79 -19.97
C PRO A 116 -10.38 -4.93 -18.73
N GLY A 117 -11.67 -4.61 -18.86
CA GLY A 117 -12.66 -4.76 -17.78
C GLY A 117 -12.59 -3.69 -16.70
N THR A 118 -11.90 -2.58 -16.96
CA THR A 118 -11.71 -1.46 -16.02
C THR A 118 -12.11 -0.10 -16.62
N GLU A 119 -13.00 -0.11 -17.61
CA GLU A 119 -13.44 1.05 -18.39
C GLU A 119 -14.24 2.08 -17.57
N ASP A 120 -14.76 1.68 -16.42
CA ASP A 120 -15.65 2.44 -15.55
C ASP A 120 -14.98 2.98 -14.27
N ARG A 121 -13.73 2.56 -14.00
CA ARG A 121 -13.05 2.81 -12.72
C ARG A 121 -11.66 3.43 -12.86
N ILE A 122 -11.11 3.83 -11.73
CA ILE A 122 -9.73 4.28 -11.58
C ILE A 122 -8.98 3.16 -10.90
N VAL A 123 -7.91 2.68 -11.51
CA VAL A 123 -7.07 1.60 -10.98
C VAL A 123 -5.69 2.15 -10.70
N VAL A 124 -5.20 1.95 -9.48
CA VAL A 124 -3.85 2.36 -9.07
C VAL A 124 -3.10 1.13 -8.59
N TYR A 125 -2.08 0.74 -9.33
CA TYR A 125 -1.12 -0.25 -8.89
C TYR A 125 -0.08 0.42 -8.00
N LEU A 126 0.08 -0.09 -6.79
CA LEU A 126 0.99 0.42 -5.78
C LEU A 126 1.65 -0.71 -4.99
N THR A 127 2.52 -0.35 -4.07
CA THR A 127 3.05 -1.25 -3.04
C THR A 127 2.92 -0.58 -1.68
N SER A 128 2.44 -1.30 -0.68
CA SER A 128 2.49 -0.84 0.71
C SER A 128 3.83 -1.14 1.40
N LEU A 129 4.71 -1.93 0.78
CA LEU A 129 6.03 -2.24 1.34
C LEU A 129 6.97 -1.03 1.32
N HIS A 130 7.61 -0.75 2.46
CA HIS A 130 8.58 0.35 2.63
C HIS A 130 10.02 -0.07 2.29
N GLY A 131 10.21 -1.10 1.47
CA GLY A 131 11.53 -1.63 1.15
C GLY A 131 12.43 -0.63 0.41
N ILE A 132 11.83 0.19 -0.46
CA ILE A 132 12.51 1.23 -1.22
C ILE A 132 11.80 2.54 -0.99
N ARG A 133 12.48 3.44 -0.26
CA ARG A 133 11.92 4.71 0.21
C ARG A 133 11.31 5.54 -0.92
N ARG A 134 12.05 5.70 -2.03
CA ARG A 134 11.59 6.45 -3.20
C ARG A 134 10.26 5.91 -3.73
N THR A 135 10.17 4.59 -3.96
CA THR A 135 8.95 3.95 -4.46
C THR A 135 7.78 4.08 -3.49
N TYR A 136 8.05 3.93 -2.19
CA TYR A 136 7.02 4.12 -1.17
C TYR A 136 6.49 5.56 -1.15
N GLU A 137 7.39 6.55 -1.16
CA GLU A 137 7.04 7.97 -1.20
C GLU A 137 6.21 8.31 -2.45
N ASP A 138 6.62 7.82 -3.62
CA ASP A 138 5.89 7.99 -4.87
C ASP A 138 4.49 7.35 -4.82
N CYS A 139 4.38 6.13 -4.31
CA CYS A 139 3.09 5.44 -4.14
C CYS A 139 2.19 6.19 -3.15
N TYR A 140 2.76 6.64 -2.03
CA TYR A 140 2.04 7.37 -1.00
C TYR A 140 1.55 8.72 -1.52
N ALA A 141 2.38 9.46 -2.26
CA ALA A 141 2.00 10.73 -2.86
C ALA A 141 0.82 10.57 -3.82
N VAL A 142 0.88 9.60 -4.75
CA VAL A 142 -0.23 9.33 -5.68
C VAL A 142 -1.50 8.90 -4.93
N LYS A 143 -1.37 8.04 -3.92
CA LYS A 143 -2.49 7.65 -3.07
C LYS A 143 -3.13 8.86 -2.38
N MET A 144 -2.33 9.79 -1.86
CA MET A 144 -2.83 11.01 -1.21
C MET A 144 -3.52 11.95 -2.20
N ILE A 145 -3.00 12.10 -3.42
CA ILE A 145 -3.62 12.91 -4.48
C ILE A 145 -5.05 12.42 -4.74
N PHE A 146 -5.24 11.12 -5.00
CA PHE A 146 -6.57 10.57 -5.26
C PHE A 146 -7.50 10.64 -4.05
N LYS A 147 -6.98 10.43 -2.84
CA LYS A 147 -7.74 10.64 -1.59
C LYS A 147 -8.23 12.10 -1.47
N GLY A 148 -7.40 13.07 -1.85
CA GLY A 148 -7.77 14.49 -1.86
C GLY A 148 -8.94 14.79 -2.82
N PHE A 149 -8.99 14.12 -3.97
CA PHE A 149 -10.13 14.24 -4.90
C PHE A 149 -11.40 13.52 -4.46
N ARG A 150 -11.31 12.66 -3.42
CA ARG A 150 -12.41 11.85 -2.88
C ARG A 150 -13.12 11.04 -3.96
N VAL A 151 -12.37 10.42 -4.85
CA VAL A 151 -12.92 9.52 -5.87
C VAL A 151 -12.73 8.07 -5.44
N TRP A 152 -13.61 7.19 -5.92
CA TRP A 152 -13.43 5.75 -5.74
C TRP A 152 -12.24 5.27 -6.57
N VAL A 153 -11.30 4.61 -5.91
CA VAL A 153 -10.08 4.06 -6.53
C VAL A 153 -9.95 2.59 -6.16
N ASP A 154 -9.74 1.78 -7.18
CA ASP A 154 -9.31 0.39 -7.07
C ASP A 154 -7.80 0.36 -6.80
N GLU A 155 -7.44 0.30 -5.52
CA GLU A 155 -6.05 0.15 -5.06
C GLU A 155 -5.59 -1.31 -5.21
N ARG A 156 -4.66 -1.55 -6.12
CA ARG A 156 -4.07 -2.87 -6.41
C ARG A 156 -2.65 -2.94 -5.85
N ASP A 157 -2.52 -3.51 -4.67
CA ASP A 157 -1.21 -3.72 -4.05
C ASP A 157 -0.53 -4.97 -4.64
N ILE A 158 0.52 -4.76 -5.44
CA ILE A 158 1.25 -5.84 -6.11
C ILE A 158 2.08 -6.70 -5.15
N SER A 159 2.34 -6.20 -3.95
CA SER A 159 3.05 -6.95 -2.90
C SER A 159 2.11 -7.90 -2.15
N MET A 160 0.83 -7.56 -2.10
CA MET A 160 -0.21 -8.33 -1.41
C MET A 160 -0.87 -9.38 -2.31
N HIS A 161 -0.84 -9.18 -3.63
CA HIS A 161 -1.42 -10.12 -4.59
C HIS A 161 -0.62 -10.23 -5.90
N LEU A 162 -0.10 -11.42 -6.16
CA LEU A 162 0.73 -11.78 -7.30
C LEU A 162 -0.02 -11.66 -8.63
N ALA A 163 -1.34 -11.85 -8.64
CA ALA A 163 -2.14 -11.68 -9.84
C ALA A 163 -2.03 -10.26 -10.39
N TYR A 164 -2.06 -9.24 -9.51
CA TYR A 164 -1.88 -7.84 -9.92
C TYR A 164 -0.49 -7.57 -10.49
N ARG A 165 0.54 -8.21 -9.92
CA ARG A 165 1.89 -8.10 -10.47
C ARG A 165 1.96 -8.67 -11.89
N LYS A 166 1.41 -9.86 -12.11
CA LYS A 166 1.39 -10.52 -13.43
C LYS A 166 0.56 -9.73 -14.43
N GLU A 167 -0.61 -9.26 -14.01
CA GLU A 167 -1.50 -8.41 -14.81
C GLU A 167 -0.78 -7.13 -15.25
N LEU A 168 -0.18 -6.39 -14.32
CA LEU A 168 0.54 -5.15 -14.63
C LEU A 168 1.69 -5.39 -15.62
N GLN A 169 2.48 -6.45 -15.42
CA GLN A 169 3.56 -6.82 -16.33
C GLN A 169 3.04 -7.18 -17.73
N SER A 170 1.91 -7.89 -17.81
CA SER A 170 1.30 -8.27 -19.08
C SER A 170 0.81 -7.05 -19.88
N VAL A 171 0.16 -6.10 -19.22
CA VAL A 171 -0.42 -4.91 -19.85
C VAL A 171 0.67 -3.94 -20.32
N LEU A 172 1.75 -3.81 -19.55
CA LEU A 172 2.88 -2.95 -19.92
C LEU A 172 3.90 -3.66 -20.82
N CYS A 173 3.62 -4.89 -21.26
CA CYS A 173 4.48 -5.74 -22.10
C CYS A 173 5.96 -5.67 -21.69
N SER A 174 6.20 -5.67 -20.38
CA SER A 174 7.52 -5.40 -19.81
C SER A 174 8.08 -6.66 -19.18
N GLU A 175 9.20 -7.14 -19.71
CA GLU A 175 9.98 -8.23 -19.10
C GLU A 175 10.67 -7.77 -17.81
N LYS A 176 10.90 -6.46 -17.69
CA LYS A 176 11.54 -5.82 -16.55
C LYS A 176 10.52 -5.47 -15.47
N PRO A 177 10.97 -5.40 -14.19
CA PRO A 177 10.14 -4.88 -13.13
C PRO A 177 9.69 -3.44 -13.45
N VAL A 178 8.39 -3.23 -13.34
CA VAL A 178 7.73 -1.96 -13.58
C VAL A 178 7.94 -1.05 -12.38
N SER A 179 8.30 0.22 -12.61
CA SER A 179 8.35 1.22 -11.54
C SER A 179 6.95 1.48 -10.99
N LEU A 180 6.81 1.71 -9.69
CA LEU A 180 5.52 2.05 -9.08
C LEU A 180 5.50 3.50 -8.63
N PRO A 181 4.31 4.11 -8.53
CA PRO A 181 2.97 3.58 -8.85
C PRO A 181 2.67 3.56 -10.37
N GLN A 182 1.63 2.83 -10.78
CA GLN A 182 1.09 2.87 -12.15
C GLN A 182 -0.41 3.08 -12.15
N VAL A 183 -0.89 4.02 -12.96
CA VAL A 183 -2.29 4.49 -12.91
C VAL A 183 -3.01 4.29 -14.24
N PHE A 184 -4.22 3.75 -14.14
CA PHE A 184 -5.16 3.58 -15.23
C PHE A 184 -6.48 4.26 -14.91
N ILE A 185 -7.03 4.99 -15.87
CA ILE A 185 -8.32 5.68 -15.74
C ILE A 185 -9.19 5.29 -16.92
N ARG A 186 -10.39 4.75 -16.67
CA ARG A 186 -11.30 4.22 -17.71
C ARG A 186 -10.61 3.21 -18.62
N GLY A 187 -9.82 2.33 -18.02
CA GLY A 187 -9.02 1.32 -18.70
C GLY A 187 -7.89 1.88 -19.56
N LYS A 188 -7.61 3.19 -19.57
CA LYS A 188 -6.47 3.78 -20.31
C LYS A 188 -5.30 4.01 -19.38
N TYR A 189 -4.10 3.64 -19.81
CA TYR A 189 -2.88 3.94 -19.09
C TYR A 189 -2.61 5.46 -19.07
N ILE A 190 -2.41 6.02 -17.88
CA ILE A 190 -2.11 7.45 -17.69
C ILE A 190 -0.63 7.67 -17.43
N GLY A 191 -0.02 6.85 -16.57
CA GLY A 191 1.40 6.95 -16.24
C GLY A 191 1.73 6.58 -14.80
N GLY A 192 2.98 6.81 -14.44
CA GLY A 192 3.49 6.68 -13.07
C GLY A 192 3.45 7.98 -12.27
N ALA A 193 4.17 8.01 -11.14
CA ALA A 193 4.11 9.13 -10.18
C ALA A 193 4.38 10.51 -10.79
N ASP A 194 5.43 10.65 -11.62
CA ASP A 194 5.78 11.96 -12.20
C ASP A 194 4.65 12.54 -13.06
N VAL A 195 4.03 11.70 -13.89
CA VAL A 195 2.92 12.11 -14.76
C VAL A 195 1.71 12.51 -13.94
N ILE A 196 1.37 11.74 -12.90
CA ILE A 196 0.22 12.04 -12.04
C ILE A 196 0.46 13.32 -11.23
N ARG A 197 1.67 13.54 -10.72
CA ARG A 197 2.04 14.78 -10.03
C ARG A 197 1.89 15.99 -10.97
N GLN A 198 2.41 15.88 -12.20
CA GLN A 198 2.28 16.94 -13.19
C GLN A 198 0.80 17.24 -13.52
N LEU A 199 -0.01 16.21 -13.78
CA LEU A 199 -1.45 16.39 -14.05
C LEU A 199 -2.20 17.00 -12.86
N PHE A 200 -1.78 16.69 -11.64
CA PHE A 200 -2.34 17.28 -10.43
C PHE A 200 -2.00 18.77 -10.33
N GLU A 201 -0.73 19.12 -10.52
CA GLU A 201 -0.22 20.50 -10.45
C GLU A 201 -0.82 21.41 -11.54
N THR A 202 -1.03 20.88 -12.75
CA THR A 202 -1.65 21.64 -13.86
C THR A 202 -3.18 21.72 -13.76
N GLY A 203 -3.79 20.98 -12.83
CA GLY A 203 -5.25 20.87 -12.68
C GLY A 203 -5.94 20.03 -13.77
N GLU A 204 -5.19 19.40 -14.67
CA GLU A 204 -5.75 18.51 -15.70
C GLU A 204 -6.33 17.24 -15.09
N LEU A 205 -5.73 16.72 -14.02
CA LEU A 205 -6.25 15.56 -13.30
C LEU A 205 -7.66 15.81 -12.78
N ALA A 206 -7.97 17.02 -12.31
CA ALA A 206 -9.31 17.38 -11.85
C ALA A 206 -10.34 17.29 -12.99
N LYS A 207 -9.95 17.67 -14.21
CA LYS A 207 -10.82 17.57 -15.41
C LYS A 207 -11.03 16.11 -15.80
N ILE A 208 -9.97 15.30 -15.79
CA ILE A 208 -10.05 13.86 -16.09
C ILE A 208 -10.97 13.14 -15.08
N LEU A 209 -10.90 13.55 -13.82
CA LEU A 209 -11.69 12.98 -12.73
C LEU A 209 -13.09 13.59 -12.62
N SER A 210 -13.46 14.54 -13.49
CA SER A 210 -14.82 15.07 -13.54
C SER A 210 -15.81 13.97 -13.96
N GLY A 211 -16.90 13.84 -13.21
CA GLY A 211 -17.92 12.82 -13.42
C GLY A 211 -17.72 11.51 -12.64
N TYR A 212 -16.62 11.33 -11.90
CA TYR A 212 -16.53 10.18 -10.99
C TYR A 212 -17.36 10.40 -9.71
N PRO A 213 -18.02 9.34 -9.20
CA PRO A 213 -18.74 9.41 -7.94
C PRO A 213 -17.79 9.81 -6.81
N LYS A 214 -18.24 10.76 -5.99
CA LYS A 214 -17.48 11.25 -4.84
C LYS A 214 -17.76 10.38 -3.61
N MET A 215 -16.70 9.94 -2.97
CA MET A 215 -16.74 9.19 -1.71
C MET A 215 -17.05 10.15 -0.55
N PRO A 216 -17.90 9.79 0.45
CA PRO A 216 -18.21 10.64 1.62
C PRO A 216 -16.99 11.15 2.39
N LEU A 217 -17.13 12.26 3.13
CA LEU A 217 -16.06 12.80 3.95
C LEU A 217 -15.77 11.83 5.10
N GLY A 218 -14.50 11.55 5.35
CA GLY A 218 -14.11 10.62 6.41
C GLY A 218 -14.55 9.18 6.18
N PHE A 219 -14.89 8.80 4.95
CA PHE A 219 -15.19 7.40 4.64
C PHE A 219 -13.95 6.53 4.92
N SER A 220 -14.15 5.52 5.75
CA SER A 220 -13.26 4.38 5.94
C SER A 220 -14.11 3.12 5.84
N CYS A 221 -13.60 2.08 5.20
CA CYS A 221 -14.35 0.83 5.12
C CYS A 221 -14.50 0.19 6.52
N ASP A 222 -15.73 0.04 7.00
CA ASP A 222 -16.01 -0.55 8.33
C ASP A 222 -15.49 -1.99 8.50
N PHE A 223 -15.35 -2.72 7.38
CA PHE A 223 -14.92 -4.12 7.38
C PHE A 223 -13.39 -4.30 7.31
N CYS A 224 -12.69 -3.54 6.46
CA CYS A 224 -11.25 -3.72 6.27
C CYS A 224 -10.39 -2.55 6.74
N GLY A 225 -10.97 -1.45 7.25
CA GLY A 225 -10.23 -0.27 7.69
C GLY A 225 -9.33 0.32 6.60
N ASP A 226 -9.80 0.30 5.34
CA ASP A 226 -9.06 0.70 4.13
C ASP A 226 -7.85 -0.17 3.76
N ALA A 227 -7.67 -1.33 4.38
CA ALA A 227 -6.60 -2.27 4.02
C ALA A 227 -6.81 -2.94 2.65
N ARG A 228 -8.04 -2.91 2.11
CA ARG A 228 -8.49 -3.53 0.84
C ARG A 228 -8.46 -5.06 0.81
N PHE A 229 -7.69 -5.69 1.69
CA PHE A 229 -7.58 -7.12 1.88
C PHE A 229 -8.03 -7.53 3.27
N MET A 230 -8.62 -8.71 3.39
CA MET A 230 -9.00 -9.33 4.65
C MET A 230 -8.53 -10.79 4.66
N PRO A 231 -8.26 -11.38 5.84
CA PRO A 231 -8.06 -12.82 5.94
C PRO A 231 -9.23 -13.59 5.32
N CYS A 232 -8.92 -14.65 4.59
CA CYS A 232 -9.95 -15.51 4.00
C CYS A 232 -10.85 -16.10 5.08
N THR A 233 -12.16 -16.02 4.89
CA THR A 233 -13.16 -16.55 5.84
C THR A 233 -13.21 -18.08 5.84
N ASN A 234 -12.93 -18.73 4.71
CA ASN A 234 -12.96 -20.18 4.58
C ASN A 234 -11.74 -20.84 5.26
N CYS A 235 -10.53 -20.36 4.99
CA CYS A 235 -9.30 -20.95 5.56
C CYS A 235 -8.70 -20.16 6.75
N SER A 236 -9.33 -19.07 7.19
CA SER A 236 -8.80 -18.16 8.22
C SER A 236 -7.36 -17.66 7.91
N GLY A 237 -7.01 -17.52 6.63
CA GLY A 237 -5.68 -17.13 6.18
C GLY A 237 -4.61 -18.24 6.18
N SER A 238 -4.94 -19.46 6.62
CA SER A 238 -4.00 -20.59 6.64
C SER A 238 -3.67 -21.16 5.26
N LYS A 239 -4.51 -20.86 4.26
CA LYS A 239 -4.49 -21.41 2.88
C LYS A 239 -4.80 -22.90 2.80
N LYS A 240 -5.28 -23.52 3.89
CA LYS A 240 -5.63 -24.94 3.96
C LYS A 240 -7.09 -25.09 4.37
N VAL A 241 -7.78 -26.01 3.71
CA VAL A 241 -9.15 -26.44 4.03
C VAL A 241 -9.18 -27.97 4.00
N PHE A 242 -9.99 -28.58 4.86
CA PHE A 242 -10.19 -30.02 4.83
C PHE A 242 -11.39 -30.32 3.92
N ASP A 243 -11.20 -31.23 2.98
CA ASP A 243 -12.26 -31.73 2.13
C ASP A 243 -12.89 -32.96 2.82
N GLU A 244 -14.15 -32.85 3.22
CA GLU A 244 -14.85 -33.93 3.92
C GLU A 244 -15.17 -35.10 2.98
N ASP A 245 -15.32 -34.86 1.67
CA ASP A 245 -15.70 -35.88 0.70
C ASP A 245 -14.49 -36.76 0.32
N GLU A 246 -13.31 -36.15 0.22
CA GLU A 246 -12.06 -36.84 -0.14
C GLU A 246 -11.15 -37.13 1.07
N GLU A 247 -11.57 -36.74 2.28
CA GLU A 247 -10.84 -36.87 3.54
C GLU A 247 -9.39 -36.32 3.48
N GLU A 248 -9.15 -35.27 2.68
CA GLU A 248 -7.81 -34.71 2.47
C GLU A 248 -7.69 -33.20 2.73
N LEU A 249 -6.47 -32.78 3.07
CA LEU A 249 -6.14 -31.37 3.23
C LEU A 249 -5.84 -30.73 1.87
N LYS A 250 -6.78 -29.95 1.37
CA LYS A 250 -6.65 -29.19 0.12
C LYS A 250 -6.22 -27.75 0.36
N ARG A 251 -5.68 -27.14 -0.69
CA ARG A 251 -5.42 -25.71 -0.71
C ARG A 251 -6.73 -24.95 -0.88
N CYS A 252 -6.92 -23.90 -0.08
CA CYS A 252 -8.07 -23.02 -0.23
C CYS A 252 -8.08 -22.33 -1.61
N LEU A 253 -9.19 -22.47 -2.34
CA LEU A 253 -9.37 -21.91 -3.69
C LEU A 253 -9.97 -20.50 -3.70
N GLU A 254 -10.50 -20.05 -2.55
CA GLU A 254 -11.14 -18.73 -2.43
C GLU A 254 -10.18 -17.59 -2.15
N CYS A 255 -8.93 -17.90 -1.77
CA CYS A 255 -7.96 -16.92 -1.32
C CYS A 255 -6.71 -16.87 -2.19
N ASN A 256 -6.01 -15.73 -2.14
CA ASN A 256 -4.76 -15.57 -2.86
C ASN A 256 -3.60 -16.32 -2.17
N GLU A 257 -2.39 -16.15 -2.71
CA GLU A 257 -1.19 -16.83 -2.22
C GLU A 257 -0.79 -16.50 -0.78
N ASN A 258 -1.38 -15.45 -0.19
CA ASN A 258 -1.17 -14.98 1.16
C ASN A 258 -2.33 -15.34 2.11
N GLY A 259 -3.34 -16.09 1.63
CA GLY A 259 -4.52 -16.40 2.46
C GLY A 259 -5.48 -15.22 2.58
N LEU A 260 -5.40 -14.25 1.67
CA LEU A 260 -6.18 -13.03 1.71
C LEU A 260 -7.21 -13.01 0.60
N ILE A 261 -8.34 -12.36 0.88
CA ILE A 261 -9.39 -12.03 -0.06
C ILE A 261 -9.51 -10.51 -0.19
N ARG A 262 -10.00 -10.03 -1.33
CA ARG A 262 -10.36 -8.62 -1.47
C ARG A 262 -11.56 -8.32 -0.57
N CYS A 263 -11.59 -7.14 0.04
CA CYS A 263 -12.74 -6.70 0.81
C CYS A 263 -13.96 -6.54 -0.11
N PRO A 264 -15.04 -7.33 0.08
CA PRO A 264 -16.22 -7.27 -0.79
C PRO A 264 -16.99 -5.95 -0.67
N HIS A 265 -16.73 -5.16 0.38
CA HIS A 265 -17.45 -3.92 0.66
C HIS A 265 -16.85 -2.69 0.00
N CYS A 266 -15.54 -2.64 -0.25
CA CYS A 266 -14.87 -1.43 -0.74
C CYS A 266 -14.01 -1.63 -1.99
N CYS A 267 -13.98 -2.83 -2.56
CA CYS A 267 -13.12 -3.21 -3.70
C CYS A 267 -13.93 -3.57 -4.95
N LEU A 268 -14.91 -2.72 -5.31
CA LEU A 268 -15.82 -2.92 -6.44
C LEU A 268 -15.16 -2.82 -7.81
#